data_AF-A0A6I7NJM4-F1
#
_entry.id   AF-A0A6I7NJM4-F1
#
_cell.length_a   1.000
_cell.length_b   1.000
_cell.length_c   1.000
_cell.angle_alpha   90.00
_cell.angle_beta   90.00
_cell.angle_gamma   90.00
#
_symmetry.space_group_name_H-M   'P 1'
#
loop_
_entity.id
_entity.type
_entity.pdbx_description
1 polymer ?
#
loop_
_entity_poly.entity_id
_entity_poly.type
_entity_poly.pdbx_seq_one_letter_code
_entity_poly.pdbx_strand_id
1 'polypeptide(L)'
;EAQRQDTVHKVIIMIEMGDLREGVMRDDLINFYEKVFRLPGIEVVGLGTNLNCLHGVMPDSDKLIQLSLYKQIIELRFKKEIPLVSGGTTVTIPLLLRGQLPTGVNHFRVGEALFFGKNLITDGVIDGMSDGVLELYSQIIELSEKPVVPMGELGVNPQGKTVEISEKDIGKTSLRAILDIGVLDIQPNYLVPVDDHITITDASSDMLILDMGSNPDRYKVGDMVRFKLKYMGALGLMNSYYIEKRIAD
;
A
#
# COMPACT_ATOMS: atom_id res chain seq x y z
N GLU A 1 -10.38 -29.32 12.23
CA GLU A 1 -11.44 -28.30 12.30
C GLU A 1 -12.58 -28.56 11.34
N ALA A 2 -12.34 -28.63 10.02
CA ALA A 2 -13.34 -28.98 9.00
C ALA A 2 -14.28 -30.12 9.41
N GLN A 3 -13.72 -31.28 9.78
CA GLN A 3 -14.50 -32.44 10.23
C GLN A 3 -15.25 -32.21 11.55
N ARG A 4 -14.70 -31.41 12.47
CA ARG A 4 -15.34 -31.09 13.75
C ARG A 4 -16.58 -30.22 13.54
N GLN A 5 -16.56 -29.38 12.52
CA GLN A 5 -17.66 -28.50 12.11
C GLN A 5 -18.55 -29.11 11.02
N ASP A 6 -18.35 -30.38 10.65
CA ASP A 6 -19.05 -31.05 9.54
C ASP A 6 -19.07 -30.20 8.25
N THR A 7 -17.94 -29.58 7.93
CA THR A 7 -17.81 -28.61 6.83
C THR A 7 -16.65 -29.00 5.92
N VAL A 8 -16.81 -28.78 4.61
CA VAL A 8 -15.71 -28.86 3.64
C VAL A 8 -15.13 -27.46 3.42
N HIS A 9 -13.84 -27.30 3.68
CA HIS A 9 -13.14 -26.05 3.43
C HIS A 9 -12.58 -26.02 2.01
N LYS A 10 -13.00 -25.02 1.25
CA LYS A 10 -12.43 -24.70 -0.06
C LYS A 10 -11.14 -23.93 0.12
N VAL A 11 -10.06 -24.42 -0.50
CA VAL A 11 -8.73 -23.83 -0.37
C VAL A 11 -8.14 -23.45 -1.71
N ILE A 12 -7.43 -22.32 -1.74
CA ILE A 12 -6.52 -21.95 -2.81
C ILE A 12 -5.11 -22.16 -2.27
N ILE A 13 -4.30 -22.97 -2.94
CA ILE A 13 -2.93 -23.26 -2.53
C ILE A 13 -2.00 -22.29 -3.24
N MET A 14 -1.26 -21.50 -2.46
CA MET A 14 -0.27 -20.56 -2.98
C MET A 14 0.98 -21.32 -3.46
N ILE A 15 1.51 -20.93 -4.61
CA ILE A 15 2.72 -21.47 -5.22
C ILE A 15 3.76 -20.35 -5.28
N GLU A 16 4.97 -20.69 -4.83
CA GLU A 16 6.10 -19.77 -4.84
C GLU A 16 6.64 -19.60 -6.28
N MET A 17 6.75 -18.36 -6.73
CA MET A 17 7.07 -17.99 -8.12
C MET A 17 8.23 -16.98 -8.24
N GLY A 18 8.90 -16.68 -7.14
CA GLY A 18 10.11 -15.87 -7.05
C GLY A 18 10.10 -14.80 -5.96
N ASP A 19 8.92 -14.41 -5.44
CA ASP A 19 8.81 -13.34 -4.43
C ASP A 19 9.30 -13.81 -3.04
N LEU A 20 9.43 -15.12 -2.82
CA LEU A 20 9.92 -15.75 -1.58
C LEU A 20 9.14 -15.34 -0.32
N ARG A 21 7.86 -15.02 -0.48
CA ARG A 21 6.98 -14.59 0.62
C ARG A 21 6.17 -15.74 1.17
N GLU A 22 5.49 -16.48 0.30
CA GLU A 22 4.68 -17.62 0.67
C GLU A 22 4.49 -18.59 -0.50
N GLY A 23 4.06 -19.80 -0.15
CA GLY A 23 3.61 -20.79 -1.12
C GLY A 23 4.53 -21.99 -1.20
N VAL A 24 4.03 -23.00 -1.90
CA VAL A 24 4.72 -24.27 -2.07
C VAL A 24 5.85 -24.07 -3.09
N MET A 25 7.05 -24.51 -2.73
CA MET A 25 8.19 -24.52 -3.65
C MET A 25 7.93 -25.47 -4.82
N ARG A 26 8.45 -25.10 -5.99
CA ARG A 26 8.23 -25.84 -7.25
C ARG A 26 8.60 -27.32 -7.14
N ASP A 27 9.69 -27.62 -6.45
CA ASP A 27 10.21 -28.98 -6.28
C ASP A 27 9.32 -29.84 -5.36
N ASP A 28 8.59 -29.21 -4.45
CA ASP A 28 7.69 -29.87 -3.50
C ASP A 28 6.24 -29.92 -3.97
N LEU A 29 5.90 -29.24 -5.08
CA LEU A 29 4.54 -29.01 -5.54
C LEU A 29 3.71 -30.30 -5.60
N ILE A 30 4.24 -31.32 -6.26
CA ILE A 30 3.55 -32.60 -6.44
C ILE A 30 3.34 -33.32 -5.11
N ASN A 31 4.39 -33.38 -4.28
CA ASN A 31 4.36 -34.06 -2.99
C ASN A 31 3.39 -33.37 -2.02
N PHE A 32 3.29 -32.05 -2.09
CA PHE A 32 2.36 -31.25 -1.31
C PHE A 32 0.91 -31.57 -1.68
N TYR A 33 0.57 -31.50 -2.97
CA TYR A 33 -0.79 -31.77 -3.44
C TYR A 33 -1.23 -33.21 -3.19
N GLU A 34 -0.31 -34.18 -3.28
CA GLU A 34 -0.60 -35.57 -2.92
C GLU A 34 -1.08 -35.70 -1.47
N LYS A 35 -0.43 -34.99 -0.55
CA LYS A 35 -0.84 -34.97 0.86
C LYS A 35 -2.17 -34.25 1.03
N VAL A 36 -2.36 -33.10 0.41
CA VAL A 36 -3.59 -32.30 0.53
C VAL A 36 -4.81 -33.05 0.01
N PHE A 37 -4.71 -33.74 -1.12
CA PHE A 37 -5.84 -34.49 -1.68
C PHE A 37 -6.27 -35.71 -0.85
N ARG A 38 -5.45 -36.13 0.14
CA ARG A 38 -5.80 -37.18 1.10
C ARG A 38 -6.48 -36.63 2.35
N LEU A 39 -6.50 -35.31 2.55
CA LEU A 39 -7.09 -34.69 3.73
C LEU A 39 -8.61 -34.68 3.63
N PRO A 40 -9.33 -35.28 4.60
CA PRO A 40 -10.79 -35.20 4.63
C PRO A 40 -11.25 -33.77 4.94
N GLY A 41 -12.35 -33.35 4.32
CA GLY A 41 -12.94 -32.03 4.53
C GLY A 41 -12.19 -30.87 3.88
N ILE A 42 -11.25 -31.15 2.95
CA ILE A 42 -10.56 -30.15 2.15
C ILE A 42 -10.89 -30.33 0.67
N GLU A 43 -11.25 -29.23 0.01
CA GLU A 43 -11.45 -29.16 -1.44
C GLU A 43 -10.51 -28.12 -2.01
N VAL A 44 -9.58 -28.55 -2.87
CA VAL A 44 -8.68 -27.61 -3.57
C VAL A 44 -9.41 -27.02 -4.75
N VAL A 45 -9.78 -25.74 -4.64
CA VAL A 45 -10.53 -25.02 -5.69
C VAL A 45 -9.65 -24.13 -6.55
N GLY A 46 -8.40 -23.91 -6.14
CA GLY A 46 -7.48 -23.09 -6.91
C GLY A 46 -6.03 -23.26 -6.52
N LEU A 47 -5.20 -22.75 -7.40
CA LEU A 47 -3.82 -22.35 -7.08
C LEU A 47 -3.66 -20.86 -7.28
N GLY A 48 -2.80 -20.27 -6.48
CA GLY A 48 -2.51 -18.85 -6.57
C GLY A 48 -1.03 -18.58 -6.49
N THR A 49 -0.66 -17.35 -6.81
CA THR A 49 0.67 -16.83 -6.47
C THR A 49 0.54 -15.39 -6.01
N ASN A 50 1.58 -14.91 -5.36
CA ASN A 50 1.68 -13.54 -4.92
C ASN A 50 3.01 -12.97 -5.39
N LEU A 51 2.92 -11.82 -6.04
CA LEU A 51 4.03 -11.16 -6.71
C LEU A 51 4.03 -9.70 -6.29
N ASN A 52 5.21 -9.08 -6.31
CA ASN A 52 5.44 -7.69 -5.94
C ASN A 52 5.04 -7.38 -4.47
N CYS A 53 5.40 -8.25 -3.52
CA CYS A 53 5.08 -8.03 -2.10
C CYS A 53 6.32 -7.99 -1.21
N LEU A 54 7.11 -9.07 -1.14
CA LEU A 54 8.28 -9.11 -0.26
C LEU A 54 9.54 -8.58 -0.94
N HIS A 55 9.87 -9.10 -2.11
CA HIS A 55 11.11 -8.74 -2.83
C HIS A 55 10.84 -7.94 -4.11
N GLY A 56 9.60 -7.52 -4.34
CA GLY A 56 9.24 -6.70 -5.50
C GLY A 56 9.32 -7.47 -6.82
N VAL A 57 9.14 -8.80 -6.79
CA VAL A 57 9.19 -9.58 -8.04
C VAL A 57 7.97 -9.29 -8.88
N MET A 58 8.18 -8.65 -10.03
CA MET A 58 7.12 -8.24 -10.94
C MET A 58 6.51 -9.44 -11.67
N PRO A 59 5.20 -9.39 -11.99
CA PRO A 59 4.58 -10.37 -12.87
C PRO A 59 5.04 -10.20 -14.30
N ASP A 60 5.16 -11.31 -15.02
CA ASP A 60 5.33 -11.36 -16.46
C ASP A 60 4.48 -12.50 -17.05
N SER A 61 4.35 -12.50 -18.37
CA SER A 61 3.56 -13.51 -19.09
C SER A 61 4.07 -14.92 -18.79
N ASP A 62 5.39 -15.13 -18.75
CA ASP A 62 6.00 -16.46 -18.61
C ASP A 62 5.71 -17.06 -17.23
N LYS A 63 5.80 -16.29 -16.15
CA LYS A 63 5.44 -16.72 -14.79
C LYS A 63 3.97 -17.11 -14.70
N LEU A 64 3.09 -16.33 -15.32
CA LEU A 64 1.65 -16.59 -15.26
C LEU A 64 1.24 -17.78 -16.14
N ILE A 65 1.93 -17.99 -17.26
CA ILE A 65 1.82 -19.21 -18.07
C ILE A 65 2.30 -20.41 -17.24
N GLN A 66 3.44 -20.29 -16.58
CA GLN A 66 3.99 -21.34 -15.72
C GLN A 66 3.02 -21.73 -14.60
N LEU A 67 2.37 -20.76 -13.96
CA LEU A 67 1.32 -21.02 -12.96
C LEU A 67 0.16 -21.82 -13.57
N SER A 68 -0.27 -21.47 -14.79
CA SER A 68 -1.31 -22.19 -15.53
C SER A 68 -0.88 -23.61 -15.93
N LEU A 69 0.41 -23.83 -16.21
CA LEU A 69 0.96 -25.16 -16.50
C LEU A 69 1.02 -26.03 -15.25
N TYR A 70 1.35 -25.46 -14.08
CA TYR A 70 1.30 -26.20 -12.82
C TYR A 70 -0.09 -26.74 -12.53
N LYS A 71 -1.14 -25.93 -12.77
CA LYS A 71 -2.53 -26.40 -12.72
C LYS A 71 -2.72 -27.68 -13.52
N GLN A 72 -2.37 -27.65 -14.80
CA GLN A 72 -2.57 -28.78 -15.73
C GLN A 72 -1.83 -30.04 -15.27
N ILE A 73 -0.59 -29.89 -14.81
CA ILE A 73 0.22 -31.01 -14.29
C ILE A 73 -0.46 -31.66 -13.07
N ILE A 74 -0.97 -30.85 -12.14
CA ILE A 74 -1.65 -31.32 -10.93
C ILE A 74 -2.95 -32.03 -11.31
N GLU A 75 -3.77 -31.41 -12.16
CA GLU A 75 -5.05 -31.98 -12.61
C GLU A 75 -4.86 -33.35 -13.29
N LEU A 76 -3.89 -33.44 -14.20
CA LEU A 76 -3.56 -34.69 -14.90
C LEU A 76 -3.05 -35.78 -13.96
N ARG A 77 -2.16 -35.43 -13.03
CA ARG A 77 -1.56 -36.41 -12.11
C ARG A 77 -2.57 -37.00 -11.15
N PHE A 78 -3.41 -36.15 -10.56
CA PHE A 78 -4.35 -36.56 -9.50
C PHE A 78 -5.76 -36.83 -9.99
N LYS A 79 -6.02 -36.61 -11.29
CA LYS A 79 -7.35 -36.74 -11.92
C LYS A 79 -8.39 -35.91 -11.16
N LYS A 80 -8.03 -34.66 -10.88
CA LYS A 80 -8.85 -33.66 -10.20
C LYS A 80 -9.02 -32.45 -11.10
N GLU A 81 -10.11 -31.74 -10.93
CA GLU A 81 -10.34 -30.45 -11.57
C GLU A 81 -10.09 -29.34 -10.53
N ILE A 82 -9.41 -28.28 -10.95
CA ILE A 82 -9.10 -27.11 -10.14
C ILE A 82 -9.60 -25.89 -10.91
N PRO A 83 -10.76 -25.31 -10.57
CA PRO A 83 -11.39 -24.30 -11.43
C PRO A 83 -10.64 -22.96 -11.47
N LEU A 84 -9.86 -22.63 -10.45
CA LEU A 84 -9.27 -21.29 -10.30
C LEU A 84 -7.74 -21.27 -10.45
N VAL A 85 -7.25 -20.29 -11.20
CA VAL A 85 -5.84 -19.88 -11.22
C VAL A 85 -5.77 -18.41 -10.83
N SER A 86 -5.40 -18.18 -9.58
CA SER A 86 -5.30 -16.87 -8.95
C SER A 86 -3.94 -16.23 -9.21
N GLY A 87 -3.73 -15.73 -10.43
CA GLY A 87 -2.44 -15.20 -10.88
C GLY A 87 -2.19 -13.73 -10.57
N GLY A 88 -3.17 -12.98 -10.07
CA GLY A 88 -3.06 -11.52 -10.07
C GLY A 88 -3.45 -10.78 -8.81
N THR A 89 -2.61 -9.82 -8.42
CA THR A 89 -2.94 -8.73 -7.49
C THR A 89 -3.05 -7.41 -8.26
N THR A 90 -3.13 -6.26 -7.57
CA THR A 90 -3.05 -4.90 -8.17
C THR A 90 -1.98 -4.80 -9.27
N VAL A 91 -0.80 -5.40 -9.06
CA VAL A 91 0.33 -5.32 -10.00
C VAL A 91 0.06 -5.96 -11.37
N THR A 92 -0.93 -6.84 -11.45
CA THR A 92 -1.33 -7.49 -12.72
C THR A 92 -2.39 -6.73 -13.50
N ILE A 93 -3.05 -5.73 -12.91
CA ILE A 93 -4.11 -4.95 -13.58
C ILE A 93 -3.61 -4.29 -14.88
N PRO A 94 -2.41 -3.65 -14.93
CA PRO A 94 -1.95 -3.07 -16.19
C PRO A 94 -1.63 -4.11 -17.27
N LEU A 95 -1.33 -5.37 -16.90
CA LEU A 95 -1.17 -6.48 -17.86
C LEU A 95 -2.53 -6.95 -18.37
N LEU A 96 -3.53 -7.01 -17.48
CA LEU A 96 -4.92 -7.34 -17.82
C LEU A 96 -5.48 -6.34 -18.84
N LEU A 97 -5.35 -5.04 -18.55
CA LEU A 97 -5.84 -3.96 -19.42
C LEU A 97 -5.17 -3.95 -20.80
N ARG A 98 -3.93 -4.47 -20.91
CA ARG A 98 -3.19 -4.59 -22.17
C ARG A 98 -3.43 -5.93 -22.90
N GLY A 99 -4.25 -6.82 -22.35
CA GLY A 99 -4.50 -8.15 -22.93
C GLY A 99 -3.27 -9.07 -22.90
N GLN A 100 -2.35 -8.85 -21.96
CA GLN A 100 -1.06 -9.58 -21.86
C GLN A 100 -1.09 -10.73 -20.86
N LEU A 101 -2.26 -11.06 -20.30
CA LEU A 101 -2.42 -12.17 -19.37
C LEU A 101 -2.79 -13.46 -20.11
N PRO A 102 -2.25 -14.62 -19.69
CA PRO A 102 -2.65 -15.89 -20.26
C PRO A 102 -4.09 -16.22 -19.89
N THR A 103 -4.82 -16.84 -20.82
CA THR A 103 -6.23 -17.24 -20.66
C THR A 103 -6.48 -18.18 -19.48
N GLY A 104 -5.44 -18.92 -19.05
CA GLY A 104 -5.50 -19.81 -17.90
C GLY A 104 -5.67 -19.09 -16.57
N VAL A 105 -5.28 -17.80 -16.46
CA VAL A 105 -5.45 -16.99 -15.25
C VAL A 105 -6.85 -16.36 -15.25
N ASN A 106 -7.68 -16.81 -14.33
CA ASN A 106 -9.11 -16.47 -14.28
C ASN A 106 -9.59 -15.93 -12.93
N HIS A 107 -8.68 -15.72 -11.97
CA HIS A 107 -8.99 -15.19 -10.64
C HIS A 107 -7.98 -14.12 -10.23
N PHE A 108 -8.48 -13.05 -9.61
CA PHE A 108 -7.69 -11.85 -9.25
C PHE A 108 -8.03 -11.39 -7.82
N ARG A 109 -6.99 -11.00 -7.06
CA ARG A 109 -7.05 -10.53 -5.67
C ARG A 109 -6.58 -9.08 -5.61
N VAL A 110 -7.47 -8.16 -6.01
CA VAL A 110 -7.16 -6.73 -6.14
C VAL A 110 -7.48 -6.01 -4.83
N GLY A 111 -6.57 -5.13 -4.39
CA GLY A 111 -6.76 -4.34 -3.16
C GLY A 111 -6.38 -2.88 -3.39
N GLU A 112 -5.08 -2.60 -3.50
CA GLU A 112 -4.56 -1.23 -3.60
C GLU A 112 -5.13 -0.43 -4.78
N ALA A 113 -5.32 -1.02 -5.97
CA ALA A 113 -5.94 -0.29 -7.09
C ALA A 113 -7.35 0.22 -6.75
N LEU A 114 -8.13 -0.51 -5.94
CA LEU A 114 -9.51 -0.14 -5.61
C LEU A 114 -9.59 1.20 -4.86
N PHE A 115 -8.61 1.49 -4.00
CA PHE A 115 -8.62 2.68 -3.14
C PHE A 115 -7.67 3.79 -3.60
N PHE A 116 -6.61 3.45 -4.34
CA PHE A 116 -5.59 4.43 -4.73
C PHE A 116 -5.50 4.62 -6.24
N GLY A 117 -6.25 3.86 -7.03
CA GLY A 117 -6.12 3.83 -8.48
C GLY A 117 -4.69 3.54 -8.95
N LYS A 118 -3.83 2.97 -8.09
CA LYS A 118 -2.38 2.96 -8.31
C LYS A 118 -1.99 1.98 -9.42
N ASN A 119 -1.26 2.47 -10.40
CA ASN A 119 -0.58 1.67 -11.40
C ASN A 119 0.83 1.31 -10.91
N LEU A 120 1.00 0.09 -10.41
CA LEU A 120 2.28 -0.38 -9.86
C LEU A 120 3.39 -0.62 -10.92
N ILE A 121 3.08 -0.50 -12.22
CA ILE A 121 4.09 -0.60 -13.28
C ILE A 121 4.63 0.77 -13.68
N THR A 122 3.77 1.78 -13.79
CA THR A 122 4.17 3.14 -14.21
C THR A 122 4.34 4.11 -13.05
N ASP A 123 4.02 3.68 -11.83
CA ASP A 123 3.92 4.51 -10.62
C ASP A 123 2.87 5.65 -10.71
N GLY A 124 1.98 5.61 -11.72
CA GLY A 124 0.91 6.59 -11.94
C GLY A 124 -0.46 6.13 -11.44
N VAL A 125 -1.51 6.79 -11.92
CA VAL A 125 -2.90 6.39 -11.72
C VAL A 125 -3.36 5.57 -12.94
N ILE A 126 -4.11 4.50 -12.72
CA ILE A 126 -4.76 3.69 -13.75
C ILE A 126 -5.81 4.56 -14.44
N ASP A 127 -5.83 4.52 -15.77
CA ASP A 127 -6.78 5.29 -16.57
C ASP A 127 -8.23 5.01 -16.17
N GLY A 128 -9.03 6.06 -16.00
CA GLY A 128 -10.40 5.99 -15.49
C GLY A 128 -10.55 5.77 -13.97
N MET A 129 -9.46 5.70 -13.20
CA MET A 129 -9.50 5.62 -11.73
C MET A 129 -9.10 6.95 -11.08
N SER A 130 -9.37 7.07 -9.77
CA SER A 130 -8.97 8.21 -8.94
C SER A 130 -8.08 7.74 -7.79
N ASP A 131 -7.11 8.56 -7.40
CA ASP A 131 -6.22 8.36 -6.26
C ASP A 131 -6.69 9.12 -5.00
N GLY A 132 -7.84 9.79 -5.08
CA GLY A 132 -8.43 10.61 -4.00
C GLY A 132 -9.57 9.92 -3.24
N VAL A 133 -9.64 8.59 -3.21
CA VAL A 133 -10.72 7.87 -2.50
C VAL A 133 -10.55 7.94 -0.99
N LEU A 134 -9.30 7.98 -0.50
CA LEU A 134 -8.97 8.09 0.91
C LEU A 134 -8.15 9.36 1.15
N GLU A 135 -8.73 10.28 1.91
CA GLU A 135 -8.12 11.55 2.29
C GLU A 135 -8.09 11.69 3.81
N LEU A 136 -7.06 12.35 4.32
CA LEU A 136 -6.96 12.76 5.72
C LEU A 136 -7.18 14.26 5.81
N TYR A 137 -7.94 14.66 6.83
CA TYR A 137 -8.13 16.05 7.21
C TYR A 137 -7.61 16.22 8.64
N SER A 138 -6.79 17.24 8.88
CA SER A 138 -6.34 17.60 10.22
C SER A 138 -6.36 19.12 10.43
N GLN A 139 -6.65 19.55 11.64
CA GLN A 139 -6.90 20.96 11.97
C GLN A 139 -5.61 21.70 12.31
N ILE A 140 -5.50 22.95 11.85
CA ILE A 140 -4.44 23.88 12.27
C ILE A 140 -4.71 24.33 13.71
N ILE A 141 -3.83 23.96 14.64
CA ILE A 141 -3.92 24.38 16.06
C ILE A 141 -3.03 25.58 16.39
N GLU A 142 -1.95 25.79 15.63
CA GLU A 142 -1.10 26.97 15.72
C GLU A 142 -0.72 27.44 14.31
N LEU A 143 -0.71 28.76 14.11
CA LEU A 143 -0.22 29.38 12.88
C LEU A 143 0.55 30.66 13.24
N SER A 144 1.83 30.70 12.92
CA SER A 144 2.67 31.86 13.24
C SER A 144 3.82 32.03 12.26
N GLU A 145 4.24 33.28 12.06
CA GLU A 145 5.40 33.60 11.24
C GLU A 145 6.68 33.29 12.02
N LYS A 146 7.56 32.46 11.45
CA LYS A 146 8.83 32.05 12.07
C LYS A 146 10.00 32.25 11.10
N PRO A 147 11.22 32.55 11.60
CA PRO A 147 12.42 32.52 10.77
C PRO A 147 12.59 31.15 10.10
N VAL A 148 13.05 31.14 8.85
CA VAL A 148 13.36 29.89 8.13
C VAL A 148 14.63 29.24 8.69
N VAL A 149 15.57 30.07 9.14
CA VAL A 149 16.85 29.63 9.71
C VAL A 149 16.76 29.59 11.24
N PRO A 150 17.08 28.46 11.89
CA PRO A 150 17.10 28.35 13.35
C PRO A 150 18.24 29.20 13.96
N MET A 151 18.06 29.63 15.21
CA MET A 151 19.06 30.39 15.96
C MET A 151 19.66 29.52 17.08
N GLY A 152 20.98 29.63 17.31
CA GLY A 152 21.70 28.92 18.37
C GLY A 152 22.78 27.97 17.85
N GLU A 153 23.42 27.25 18.77
CA GLU A 153 24.37 26.18 18.40
C GLU A 153 23.60 24.96 17.91
N LEU A 154 23.85 24.55 16.66
CA LEU A 154 23.18 23.41 16.06
C LEU A 154 23.86 22.09 16.46
N GLY A 155 23.10 21.25 17.14
CA GLY A 155 23.46 19.85 17.39
C GLY A 155 22.75 18.88 16.45
N VAL A 156 22.94 17.59 16.70
CA VAL A 156 22.18 16.52 16.05
C VAL A 156 20.79 16.46 16.69
N ASN A 157 19.72 16.48 15.90
CA ASN A 157 18.36 16.34 16.42
C ASN A 157 18.09 14.91 16.94
N PRO A 158 17.01 14.65 17.70
CA PRO A 158 16.70 13.30 18.22
C PRO A 158 16.52 12.21 17.14
N GLN A 159 16.33 12.60 15.88
CA GLN A 159 16.24 11.69 14.73
C GLN A 159 17.62 11.43 14.07
N GLY A 160 18.71 11.97 14.60
CA GLY A 160 20.06 11.79 14.07
C GLY A 160 20.45 12.72 12.92
N LYS A 161 19.68 13.79 12.66
CA LYS A 161 19.92 14.73 11.54
C LYS A 161 20.52 16.05 12.00
N THR A 162 21.42 16.61 11.20
CA THR A 162 21.92 17.99 11.32
C THR A 162 21.29 18.87 10.24
N VAL A 163 20.99 20.12 10.58
CA VAL A 163 20.41 21.09 9.65
C VAL A 163 21.53 21.79 8.87
N GLU A 164 21.52 21.69 7.55
CA GLU A 164 22.36 22.55 6.71
C GLU A 164 21.66 23.90 6.49
N ILE A 165 22.32 25.00 6.86
CA ILE A 165 21.79 26.35 6.67
C ILE A 165 22.26 26.87 5.32
N SER A 166 21.33 27.36 4.50
CA SER A 166 21.66 28.14 3.31
C SER A 166 21.75 29.62 3.64
N GLU A 167 22.86 30.28 3.29
CA GLU A 167 23.04 31.73 3.50
C GLU A 167 21.94 32.56 2.85
N LYS A 168 21.38 32.08 1.72
CA LYS A 168 20.30 32.74 0.99
C LYS A 168 18.98 32.82 1.77
N ASP A 169 18.82 32.04 2.84
CA ASP A 169 17.60 31.94 3.63
C ASP A 169 17.70 32.70 4.97
N ILE A 170 18.86 33.26 5.27
CA ILE A 170 19.07 34.12 6.45
C ILE A 170 18.19 35.37 6.33
N GLY A 171 17.47 35.69 7.41
CA GLY A 171 16.57 36.85 7.48
C GLY A 171 15.21 36.63 6.80
N LYS A 172 14.99 35.48 6.14
CA LYS A 172 13.67 35.12 5.63
C LYS A 172 12.80 34.54 6.73
N THR A 173 11.51 34.83 6.62
CA THR A 173 10.45 34.25 7.43
C THR A 173 9.53 33.39 6.56
N SER A 174 8.85 32.45 7.21
CA SER A 174 7.75 31.71 6.60
C SER A 174 6.64 31.48 7.62
N LEU A 175 5.41 31.35 7.14
CA LEU A 175 4.30 30.98 8.00
C LEU A 175 4.36 29.48 8.32
N ARG A 176 4.42 29.15 9.61
CA ARG A 176 4.48 27.77 10.10
C ARG A 176 3.14 27.40 10.71
N ALA A 177 2.60 26.25 10.30
CA ALA A 177 1.42 25.67 10.91
C ALA A 177 1.81 24.44 11.74
N ILE A 178 1.09 24.23 12.84
CA ILE A 178 1.10 22.97 13.60
C ILE A 178 -0.28 22.34 13.47
N LEU A 179 -0.32 21.05 13.11
CA LEU A 179 -1.53 20.25 13.12
C LEU A 179 -1.53 19.27 14.30
N ASP A 180 -2.72 18.95 14.79
CA ASP A 180 -2.97 17.97 15.86
C ASP A 180 -2.99 16.53 15.31
N ILE A 181 -1.88 16.13 14.68
CA ILE A 181 -1.61 14.77 14.24
C ILE A 181 -0.10 14.56 14.20
N GLY A 182 0.41 13.42 14.65
CA GLY A 182 1.85 13.19 14.69
C GLY A 182 2.29 11.81 14.21
N VAL A 183 3.56 11.50 14.49
CA VAL A 183 4.20 10.22 14.14
C VAL A 183 3.49 9.01 14.74
N LEU A 184 2.82 9.16 15.89
CA LEU A 184 2.01 8.12 16.51
C LEU A 184 0.78 7.75 15.65
N ASP A 185 0.25 8.71 14.89
CA ASP A 185 -0.90 8.50 14.02
C ASP A 185 -0.47 8.09 12.61
N ILE A 186 0.50 8.80 12.04
CA ILE A 186 0.99 8.59 10.68
C ILE A 186 2.40 9.14 10.48
N GLN A 187 3.23 8.39 9.77
CA GLN A 187 4.54 8.87 9.34
C GLN A 187 4.37 9.95 8.24
N PRO A 188 5.06 11.11 8.34
CA PRO A 188 4.94 12.21 7.38
C PRO A 188 5.17 11.83 5.91
N ASN A 189 6.03 10.84 5.66
CA ASN A 189 6.35 10.38 4.29
C ASN A 189 5.16 9.69 3.59
N TYR A 190 4.10 9.35 4.30
CA TYR A 190 2.85 8.80 3.75
C TYR A 190 1.76 9.84 3.52
N LEU A 191 2.01 11.10 3.86
CA LEU A 191 1.12 12.22 3.59
C LEU A 191 1.55 12.95 2.32
N VAL A 192 0.57 13.35 1.52
CA VAL A 192 0.77 14.21 0.35
C VAL A 192 -0.21 15.38 0.49
N PRO A 193 0.26 16.61 0.80
CA PRO A 193 -0.60 17.78 0.83
C PRO A 193 -1.32 17.95 -0.51
N VAL A 194 -2.61 18.31 -0.46
CA VAL A 194 -3.38 18.58 -1.70
C VAL A 194 -3.11 19.98 -2.23
N ASP A 195 -2.74 20.91 -1.34
CA ASP A 195 -2.27 22.24 -1.71
C ASP A 195 -0.75 22.20 -1.94
N ASP A 196 -0.33 22.49 -3.16
CA ASP A 196 1.07 22.49 -3.60
C ASP A 196 1.92 23.60 -2.94
N HIS A 197 1.29 24.58 -2.29
CA HIS A 197 1.98 25.61 -1.51
C HIS A 197 2.35 25.15 -0.10
N ILE A 198 1.84 24.01 0.35
CA ILE A 198 2.10 23.45 1.68
C ILE A 198 3.23 22.42 1.58
N THR A 199 4.26 22.59 2.41
CA THR A 199 5.33 21.59 2.56
C THR A 199 5.35 21.03 3.97
N ILE A 200 5.36 19.72 4.10
CA ILE A 200 5.56 19.07 5.40
C ILE A 200 7.03 19.21 5.79
N THR A 201 7.30 19.84 6.93
CA THR A 201 8.66 20.13 7.40
C THR A 201 9.19 19.00 8.28
N ASP A 202 8.44 18.65 9.33
CA ASP A 202 8.80 17.60 10.29
C ASP A 202 7.56 17.19 11.11
N ALA A 203 7.70 16.21 11.99
CA ALA A 203 6.68 15.82 12.95
C ALA A 203 7.29 15.42 14.31
N SER A 204 6.55 15.68 15.39
CA SER A 204 6.76 15.06 16.71
C SER A 204 5.91 13.78 16.83
N SER A 205 5.87 13.19 18.02
CA SER A 205 4.95 12.09 18.34
C SER A 205 3.49 12.41 18.03
N ASP A 206 3.07 13.64 18.26
CA ASP A 206 1.67 14.09 18.34
C ASP A 206 1.36 15.33 17.47
N MET A 207 2.36 15.90 16.80
CA MET A 207 2.19 17.12 16.00
C MET A 207 2.89 17.03 14.65
N LEU A 208 2.29 17.66 13.64
CA LEU A 208 2.82 17.77 12.28
C LEU A 208 3.11 19.23 12.01
N ILE A 209 4.33 19.52 11.55
CA ILE A 209 4.77 20.88 11.26
C ILE A 209 4.76 21.11 9.76
N LEU A 210 4.05 22.15 9.34
CA LEU A 210 3.95 22.57 7.94
C LEU A 210 4.65 23.91 7.70
N ASP A 211 5.28 24.02 6.54
CA ASP A 211 5.65 25.28 5.90
C ASP A 211 4.49 25.70 5.00
N MET A 212 3.91 26.87 5.25
CA MET A 212 2.82 27.44 4.46
C MET A 212 3.29 28.60 3.57
N GLY A 213 4.60 28.89 3.55
CA GLY A 213 5.17 29.98 2.76
C GLY A 213 4.54 31.34 3.08
N SER A 214 4.07 32.01 2.03
CA SER A 214 3.32 33.28 2.11
C SER A 214 1.83 33.09 2.42
N ASN A 215 1.35 31.85 2.52
CA ASN A 215 -0.05 31.50 2.77
C ASN A 215 -1.04 32.19 1.79
N PRO A 216 -0.91 31.93 0.48
CA PRO A 216 -1.74 32.58 -0.53
C PRO A 216 -3.24 32.31 -0.33
N ASP A 217 -3.59 31.12 0.17
CA ASP A 217 -4.96 30.68 0.43
C ASP A 217 -5.52 31.15 1.78
N ARG A 218 -4.74 31.92 2.55
CA ARG A 218 -5.17 32.58 3.80
C ARG A 218 -5.70 31.62 4.86
N TYR A 219 -5.07 30.47 5.01
CA TYR A 219 -5.30 29.57 6.14
C TYR A 219 -5.19 30.32 7.47
N LYS A 220 -6.01 29.92 8.44
CA LYS A 220 -6.00 30.41 9.83
C LYS A 220 -6.11 29.24 10.81
N VAL A 221 -5.81 29.51 12.07
CA VAL A 221 -6.08 28.55 13.16
C VAL A 221 -7.55 28.13 13.13
N GLY A 222 -7.78 26.83 13.22
CA GLY A 222 -9.09 26.21 13.14
C GLY A 222 -9.46 25.67 11.74
N ASP A 223 -8.76 26.06 10.68
CA ASP A 223 -8.98 25.51 9.34
C ASP A 223 -8.44 24.07 9.22
N MET A 224 -9.02 23.30 8.30
CA MET A 224 -8.59 21.92 8.02
C MET A 224 -7.61 21.89 6.84
N VAL A 225 -6.48 21.21 7.01
CA VAL A 225 -5.56 20.87 5.93
C VAL A 225 -5.89 19.47 5.43
N ARG A 226 -5.91 19.33 4.10
CA ARG A 226 -6.27 18.11 3.40
C ARG A 226 -5.03 17.42 2.84
N PHE A 227 -4.94 16.12 3.05
CA PHE A 227 -3.87 15.26 2.54
C PHE A 227 -4.44 14.06 1.77
N LYS A 228 -3.83 13.76 0.63
CA LYS A 228 -3.88 12.42 0.05
C LYS A 228 -2.99 11.49 0.87
N LEU A 229 -3.32 10.21 0.86
CA LEU A 229 -2.62 9.17 1.62
C LEU A 229 -1.88 8.21 0.68
N LYS A 230 -0.68 7.80 1.09
CA LYS A 230 -0.04 6.60 0.55
C LYS A 230 -0.60 5.36 1.27
N TYR A 231 -0.52 4.20 0.61
CA TYR A 231 -1.08 2.93 1.09
C TYR A 231 -0.78 2.63 2.57
N MET A 232 0.49 2.71 2.98
CA MET A 232 0.89 2.40 4.35
C MET A 232 0.34 3.41 5.38
N GLY A 233 0.18 4.67 4.99
CA GLY A 233 -0.46 5.69 5.83
C GLY A 233 -1.94 5.39 6.05
N ALA A 234 -2.66 5.07 4.98
CA ALA A 234 -4.07 4.67 5.09
C ALA A 234 -4.26 3.41 5.92
N LEU A 235 -3.39 2.40 5.76
CA LEU A 235 -3.41 1.19 6.59
C LEU A 235 -3.31 1.52 8.09
N GLY A 236 -2.38 2.40 8.47
CA GLY A 236 -2.22 2.84 9.86
C GLY A 236 -3.47 3.57 10.38
N LEU A 237 -3.92 4.59 9.65
CA LEU A 237 -5.05 5.44 10.06
C LEU A 237 -6.37 4.66 10.15
N MET A 238 -6.64 3.75 9.21
CA MET A 238 -7.86 2.94 9.23
C MET A 238 -7.94 2.01 10.45
N ASN A 239 -6.80 1.64 11.04
CA ASN A 239 -6.73 0.82 12.25
C ASN A 239 -6.63 1.64 13.55
N SER A 240 -6.47 2.96 13.49
CA SER A 240 -6.35 3.80 14.69
C SER A 240 -7.71 4.06 15.34
N TYR A 241 -7.88 3.90 16.65
CA TYR A 241 -9.13 4.29 17.33
C TYR A 241 -9.30 5.80 17.52
N TYR A 242 -8.20 6.57 17.37
CA TYR A 242 -8.17 8.02 17.63
C TYR A 242 -8.52 8.85 16.39
N ILE A 243 -8.53 8.23 15.22
CA ILE A 243 -8.88 8.89 13.95
C ILE A 243 -10.34 8.61 13.63
N GLU A 244 -11.14 9.66 13.49
CA GLU A 244 -12.51 9.55 13.02
C GLU A 244 -12.55 9.14 11.53
N LYS A 245 -13.45 8.23 11.16
CA LYS A 245 -13.68 7.85 9.76
C LYS A 245 -15.06 8.30 9.35
N ARG A 246 -15.12 9.02 8.24
CA ARG A 246 -16.37 9.47 7.62
C ARG A 246 -16.40 9.00 6.17
N ILE A 247 -17.58 8.58 5.73
CA ILE A 247 -17.86 8.35 4.32
C ILE A 247 -18.38 9.68 3.77
N ALA A 248 -17.73 10.18 2.73
CA ALA A 248 -18.17 11.37 2.00
C ALA A 248 -18.94 10.93 0.75
N ASP A 249 -20.00 11.67 0.43
CA ASP A 249 -20.85 11.47 -0.76
C ASP A 249 -20.27 12.15 -2.01
#